data_AF-A0A7W0FIV1-F1
#
_entry.id   AF-A0A7W0FIV1-F1
#
_cell.length_a   1.000
_cell.length_b   1.000
_cell.length_c   1.000
_cell.angle_alpha   90.00
_cell.angle_beta   90.00
_cell.angle_gamma   90.00
#
_symmetry.space_group_name_H-M   'P 1'
#
loop_
_entity.id
_entity.type
_entity.pdbx_description
1 polymer ?
#
loop_
_entity_poly.entity_id
_entity_poly.type
_entity_poly.pdbx_seq_one_letter_code
_entity_poly.pdbx_strand_id
1 'polypeptide(L)'
;KGDVTMQVAAEVKPVNEVEQILEMARQMELSSAHDYNLWANECSANADSVSKKLFEQLVADEEGHYAQFDNELDKVKQFGDRYLALQSMERSKNAASAPGSAA
;
A
#
# COMPACT_ATOMS: atom_id res chain seq x y z
N LYS A 1 20.29 -5.72 -26.93
CA LYS A 1 20.17 -6.04 -25.49
C LYS A 1 21.02 -5.01 -24.75
N GLY A 2 20.39 -4.17 -23.93
CA GLY A 2 21.08 -3.20 -23.09
C GLY A 2 21.18 -3.74 -21.67
N ASP A 3 22.30 -3.47 -21.00
CA ASP A 3 22.47 -3.84 -19.60
C ASP A 3 21.57 -2.96 -18.73
N VAL A 4 20.65 -3.59 -18.00
CA VAL A 4 19.77 -2.90 -17.05
C VAL A 4 20.44 -2.97 -15.68
N THR A 5 20.78 -1.80 -15.12
CA THR A 5 21.27 -1.70 -13.74
C THR A 5 20.10 -1.34 -12.83
N MET A 6 19.66 -2.28 -12.00
CA MET A 6 18.60 -2.04 -11.02
C MET A 6 19.21 -1.36 -9.79
N GLN A 7 18.68 -0.19 -9.43
CA GLN A 7 19.05 0.54 -8.21
C GLN A 7 17.80 0.86 -7.41
N VAL A 8 17.95 0.96 -6.09
CA VAL A 8 16.86 1.40 -5.21
C VAL A 8 16.52 2.86 -5.52
N ALA A 9 15.23 3.18 -5.56
CA ALA A 9 14.78 4.54 -5.85
C ALA A 9 15.06 5.51 -4.70
N ALA A 10 15.13 5.02 -3.46
CA ALA A 10 15.39 5.82 -2.28
C ALA A 10 16.03 4.99 -1.15
N GLU A 11 16.68 5.68 -0.21
CA GLU A 11 17.16 5.11 1.04
C GLU A 11 16.01 4.78 2.00
N VAL A 12 16.27 3.85 2.92
CA VAL A 12 15.30 3.47 3.97
C VAL A 12 15.14 4.62 4.97
N LYS A 13 13.89 5.03 5.22
CA LYS A 13 13.55 6.04 6.24
C LYS A 13 13.17 5.33 7.55
N PRO A 14 13.90 5.52 8.66
CA PRO A 14 13.61 4.85 9.93
C PRO A 14 12.49 5.56 10.70
N VAL A 15 11.26 5.49 10.17
CA VAL A 15 10.08 6.11 10.79
C VAL A 15 9.44 5.14 11.77
N ASN A 16 9.27 5.57 13.01
CA ASN A 16 8.70 4.74 14.09
C ASN A 16 7.34 5.27 14.60
N GLU A 17 6.99 6.51 14.28
CA GLU A 17 5.70 7.09 14.68
C GLU A 17 4.59 6.58 13.77
N VAL A 18 3.56 5.95 14.35
CA VAL A 18 2.49 5.26 13.59
C VAL A 18 1.78 6.20 12.62
N GLU A 19 1.49 7.44 13.03
CA GLU A 19 0.87 8.44 12.14
C GLU A 19 1.76 8.76 10.94
N GLN A 20 3.07 8.88 11.16
CA GLN A 20 4.03 9.17 10.09
C GLN A 20 4.21 7.99 9.14
N ILE A 21 4.11 6.75 9.66
CA ILE A 21 4.12 5.53 8.85
C ILE A 21 2.89 5.51 7.93
N LEU A 22 1.70 5.77 8.47
CA LEU A 22 0.45 5.78 7.69
C LEU A 22 0.42 6.93 6.66
N GLU A 23 0.91 8.10 7.03
CA GLU A 23 1.06 9.25 6.13
C GLU A 23 2.02 8.94 4.97
N MET A 24 3.15 8.29 5.26
CA MET A 24 4.09 7.86 4.22
C MET A 24 3.47 6.79 3.32
N ALA A 25 2.79 5.80 3.90
CA ALA A 25 2.16 4.71 3.15
C ALA A 25 1.11 5.24 2.17
N ARG A 26 0.16 6.08 2.62
CA ARG A 26 -0.83 6.66 1.70
C ARG A 26 -0.19 7.49 0.58
N GLN A 27 0.89 8.22 0.88
CA GLN A 27 1.58 9.02 -0.14
C GLN A 27 2.30 8.14 -1.17
N MET A 28 2.83 6.99 -0.75
CA MET A 28 3.38 5.99 -1.66
C MET A 28 2.30 5.43 -2.58
N GLU A 29 1.12 5.08 -2.05
CA GLU A 29 0.01 4.59 -2.89
C GLU A 29 -0.47 5.62 -3.91
N LEU A 30 -0.57 6.89 -3.51
CA LEU A 30 -0.92 7.97 -4.42
C LEU A 30 0.10 8.13 -5.56
N SER A 31 1.40 7.99 -5.25
CA SER A 31 2.47 8.02 -6.26
C SER A 31 2.41 6.82 -7.19
N SER A 32 2.22 5.61 -6.64
CA SER A 32 2.11 4.37 -7.43
C SER A 32 0.91 4.42 -8.38
N ALA A 33 -0.26 4.83 -7.89
CA ALA A 33 -1.46 4.97 -8.71
C ALA A 33 -1.26 5.95 -9.87
N HIS A 34 -0.59 7.08 -9.61
CA HIS A 34 -0.25 8.05 -10.65
C HIS A 34 0.69 7.45 -11.70
N ASP A 35 1.77 6.79 -11.28
CA ASP A 35 2.77 6.24 -12.18
C ASP A 35 2.21 5.09 -13.02
N TYR A 36 1.41 4.21 -12.42
CA TYR A 36 0.73 3.13 -13.15
C TYR A 36 -0.27 3.66 -14.17
N ASN A 37 -0.99 4.74 -13.86
CA ASN A 37 -1.87 5.37 -14.82
C ASN A 37 -1.09 5.95 -16.03
N LEU A 38 0.06 6.59 -15.78
CA LEU A 38 0.96 7.03 -16.86
C LEU A 38 1.43 5.85 -17.72
N TRP A 39 1.77 4.72 -17.10
CA TRP A 39 2.19 3.52 -17.83
C TRP A 39 1.04 2.85 -18.60
N ALA A 40 -0.19 2.89 -18.09
CA ALA A 40 -1.37 2.46 -18.83
C ALA A 40 -1.57 3.28 -20.12
N ASN A 41 -1.32 4.60 -20.05
CA ASN A 41 -1.36 5.49 -21.22
C ASN A 41 -0.25 5.14 -22.24
N GLU A 42 0.98 4.87 -21.77
CA GLU A 42 2.08 4.44 -22.64
C GLU A 42 1.76 3.11 -23.33
N CYS A 43 1.22 2.13 -22.60
CA CYS A 43 0.78 0.86 -23.17
C CYS A 43 -0.32 1.06 -24.23
N SER A 44 -1.27 1.97 -23.94
CA SER A 44 -2.33 2.33 -24.89
C SER A 44 -1.78 2.96 -26.17
N ALA A 45 -0.78 3.85 -26.07
CA ALA A 45 -0.15 4.50 -27.21
C ALA A 45 0.61 3.50 -28.12
N ASN A 46 1.09 2.40 -27.54
CA ASN A 46 1.83 1.34 -28.24
C ASN A 46 0.96 0.13 -28.64
N ALA A 47 -0.37 0.22 -28.51
CA ALA A 47 -1.32 -0.87 -28.78
C ALA A 47 -1.08 -2.16 -27.95
N ASP A 48 -0.48 -2.04 -26.77
CA ASP A 48 -0.31 -3.15 -25.81
C ASP A 48 -1.51 -3.21 -24.85
N SER A 49 -2.55 -3.93 -25.27
CA SER A 49 -3.82 -4.02 -24.53
C SER A 49 -3.74 -4.85 -23.25
N VAL A 50 -2.84 -5.83 -23.19
CA VAL A 50 -2.71 -6.71 -22.01
C VAL A 50 -1.99 -5.96 -20.89
N SER A 51 -0.88 -5.29 -21.20
CA SER A 51 -0.15 -4.49 -20.21
C SER A 51 -0.96 -3.28 -19.75
N LYS A 52 -1.71 -2.64 -20.65
CA LYS A 52 -2.65 -1.57 -20.27
C LYS A 52 -3.64 -2.04 -19.21
N LYS A 53 -4.32 -3.17 -19.47
CA LYS A 53 -5.30 -3.72 -18.52
C LYS A 53 -4.68 -4.08 -17.18
N LEU A 54 -3.43 -4.59 -17.19
CA LEU A 54 -2.71 -4.88 -15.95
C LEU A 54 -2.49 -3.59 -15.14
N PHE A 55 -2.02 -2.52 -15.76
CA PHE A 55 -1.82 -1.25 -15.05
C PHE A 55 -3.14 -0.62 -14.58
N GLU A 56 -4.22 -0.72 -15.34
CA GLU A 56 -5.55 -0.29 -14.90
C GLU A 56 -6.02 -1.03 -13.64
N GLN A 57 -5.75 -2.35 -13.55
CA GLN A 57 -6.06 -3.12 -12.34
C GLN A 57 -5.19 -2.67 -11.16
N LEU A 58 -3.88 -2.46 -11.38
CA LEU A 58 -2.99 -2.00 -10.33
C LEU A 58 -3.40 -0.62 -9.81
N VAL A 59 -3.83 0.31 -10.66
CA VAL A 59 -4.38 1.60 -10.22
C VAL A 59 -5.56 1.42 -9.26
N ALA A 60 -6.49 0.53 -9.59
CA ALA A 60 -7.64 0.26 -8.72
C ALA A 60 -7.24 -0.36 -7.38
N ASP A 61 -6.21 -1.20 -7.37
CA ASP A 61 -5.66 -1.78 -6.14
C ASP A 61 -5.01 -0.70 -5.26
N GLU A 62 -4.18 0.19 -5.84
CA GLU A 62 -3.54 1.27 -5.08
C GLU A 62 -4.54 2.31 -4.56
N GLU A 63 -5.63 2.59 -5.27
CA GLU A 63 -6.73 3.43 -4.75
C GLU A 63 -7.39 2.77 -3.53
N GLY A 64 -7.56 1.45 -3.54
CA GLY A 64 -8.05 0.68 -2.41
C GLY A 64 -7.09 0.72 -1.22
N HIS A 65 -5.79 0.55 -1.46
CA HIS A 65 -4.74 0.65 -0.44
C HIS A 65 -4.67 2.06 0.15
N TYR A 66 -4.74 3.11 -0.68
CA TYR A 66 -4.80 4.49 -0.23
C TYR A 66 -5.97 4.69 0.73
N ALA A 67 -7.18 4.30 0.31
CA ALA A 67 -8.38 4.46 1.13
C ALA A 67 -8.25 3.70 2.46
N GLN A 68 -7.62 2.53 2.46
CA GLN A 68 -7.34 1.81 3.69
C GLN A 68 -6.41 2.62 4.61
N PHE A 69 -5.26 3.08 4.13
CA PHE A 69 -4.31 3.83 4.97
C PHE A 69 -4.86 5.17 5.45
N ASP A 70 -5.63 5.87 4.61
CA ASP A 70 -6.27 7.14 4.97
C ASP A 70 -7.30 6.96 6.10
N ASN A 71 -8.14 5.93 5.98
CA ASN A 71 -9.09 5.57 7.04
C ASN A 71 -8.39 5.18 8.35
N GLU A 72 -7.28 4.44 8.27
CA GLU A 72 -6.50 4.07 9.45
C GLU A 72 -5.85 5.29 10.11
N LEU A 73 -5.33 6.23 9.31
CA LEU A 73 -4.74 7.47 9.81
C LEU A 73 -5.78 8.32 10.54
N ASP A 74 -7.00 8.43 10.00
CA ASP A 74 -8.09 9.16 10.65
C ASP A 74 -8.49 8.54 11.99
N LYS A 75 -8.56 7.21 12.07
CA LYS A 75 -8.84 6.51 13.32
C LYS A 75 -7.72 6.72 14.36
N VAL A 76 -6.46 6.67 13.94
CA VAL A 76 -5.32 6.94 14.83
C VAL A 76 -5.39 8.38 15.34
N LYS A 77 -5.65 9.36 14.47
CA LYS A 77 -5.80 10.77 14.88
C LYS A 77 -6.98 10.98 15.83
N GLN A 78 -8.09 10.29 15.62
CA GLN A 78 -9.31 10.46 16.43
C GLN A 78 -9.23 9.76 17.79
N PHE A 79 -8.62 8.57 17.85
CA PHE A 79 -8.72 7.67 18.99
C PHE A 79 -7.37 7.33 19.65
N GLY A 80 -6.25 7.62 19.00
CA GLY A 80 -4.89 7.42 19.49
C GLY A 80 -4.63 6.00 19.98
N ASP A 81 -3.94 5.88 21.11
CA ASP A 81 -3.53 4.61 21.72
C ASP A 81 -4.67 3.62 21.97
N ARG A 82 -5.90 4.11 22.20
CA ARG A 82 -7.07 3.24 22.42
C ARG A 82 -7.38 2.42 21.17
N TYR A 83 -7.24 3.03 19.99
CA TYR A 83 -7.44 2.35 18.72
C TYR A 83 -6.37 1.30 18.47
N LEU A 84 -5.11 1.62 18.75
CA LEU A 84 -3.98 0.70 18.61
C LEU A 84 -4.12 -0.51 19.56
N ALA A 85 -4.55 -0.28 20.80
CA ALA A 85 -4.82 -1.35 21.75
C ALA A 85 -5.94 -2.29 21.25
N LEU A 86 -7.03 -1.73 20.72
CA LEU A 86 -8.12 -2.51 20.13
C LEU A 86 -7.64 -3.34 18.93
N GLN A 87 -6.87 -2.75 18.01
CA GLN A 87 -6.26 -3.49 16.91
C GLN A 87 -5.39 -4.65 17.38
N SER A 88 -4.56 -4.43 18.41
CA SER A 88 -3.71 -5.49 18.97
C SER A 88 -4.55 -6.64 19.55
N MET A 89 -5.66 -6.34 20.23
CA MET A 89 -6.57 -7.35 20.78
C MET A 89 -7.29 -8.12 19.67
N GLU A 90 -7.83 -7.43 18.66
CA GLU A 90 -8.50 -8.07 17.52
C GLU A 90 -7.56 -8.96 16.72
N ARG A 91 -6.32 -8.51 16.48
CA ARG A 91 -5.29 -9.32 15.81
C ARG A 91 -4.98 -10.59 16.60
N SER A 92 -4.92 -10.49 17.93
CA SER A 92 -4.69 -11.64 18.82
C SER A 92 -5.83 -12.65 18.75
N LYS A 93 -7.09 -12.19 18.69
CA LYS A 93 -8.26 -13.06 18.52
C LYS A 93 -8.25 -13.77 17.17
N ASN A 94 -7.92 -13.06 16.09
CA ASN A 94 -7.84 -13.63 14.75
C ASN A 94 -6.72 -14.67 14.62
N ALA A 95 -5.59 -14.45 15.32
CA ALA A 95 -4.52 -15.43 15.40
C ALA A 95 -4.95 -16.69 16.18
N ALA A 96 -5.71 -16.53 17.26
CA ALA A 96 -6.22 -17.66 18.06
C ALA A 96 -7.30 -18.48 17.34
N SER A 97 -8.04 -17.87 16.40
CA SER A 97 -9.08 -18.55 15.61
C SER A 97 -8.58 -19.16 14.29
N ALA A 98 -7.31 -18.92 13.93
CA ALA A 98 -6.71 -19.50 12.74
C ALA A 98 -6.49 -21.03 12.91
N PRO A 99 -7.03 -21.88 12.03
CA PRO A 99 -6.80 -23.33 12.10
C PRO A 99 -5.33 -23.63 11.79
N GLY A 100 -4.54 -23.87 12.84
CA GLY A 100 -3.12 -24.21 12.72
C GLY A 100 -2.22 -23.85 13.90
N SER A 101 -2.70 -23.10 14.92
CA SER A 101 -1.85 -22.67 16.05
C SER A 101 -1.76 -23.66 17.22
N ALA A 102 -2.03 -24.95 17.00
CA ALA A 102 -1.79 -26.00 18.00
C ALA A 102 -0.89 -27.08 17.41
N ALA A 103 0.42 -26.84 17.45
CA ALA A 103 1.48 -27.85 17.43
C ALA A 103 2.72 -27.28 18.12
#